data_AF-A0A3C0USG6-F1
#
_entry.id   AF-A0A3C0USG6-F1
#
_cell.length_a   1.000
_cell.length_b   1.000
_cell.length_c   1.000
_cell.angle_alpha   90.00
_cell.angle_beta   90.00
_cell.angle_gamma   90.00
#
_symmetry.space_group_name_H-M   'P 1'
#
loop_
_entity.id
_entity.type
_entity.pdbx_description
1 polymer ?
#
loop_
_entity_poly.entity_id
_entity_poly.type
_entity_poly.pdbx_seq_one_letter_code
_entity_poly.pdbx_strand_id
1 'polypeptide(L)'
;IGLGFDRTGKVSNALQLYSPEVQQLWGNAEKCPLDYLLWFHHVPWTQKLSTGRSLWDELCYRYYDGVGQVGKLQSAWESVKLDIDKETFEDVKGRLKIQEKEAFWWRDACVLYFGEFSKLPIPKPLVPPTRTLDEVKKLTEIYHLR
;
A
#
# COMPACT_ATOMS: atom_id res chain seq x y z
N ILE A 1 -10.81 14.29 9.94
CA ILE A 1 -9.95 13.11 10.22
C ILE A 1 -9.48 12.58 8.87
N GLY A 2 -8.21 12.21 8.76
CA GLY A 2 -7.57 11.85 7.50
C GLY A 2 -6.24 11.12 7.72
N LEU A 3 -5.43 11.04 6.67
CA LEU A 3 -4.12 10.42 6.69
C LEU A 3 -3.09 11.33 6.01
N GLY A 4 -1.83 11.15 6.37
CA GLY A 4 -0.69 11.87 5.80
C GLY A 4 -0.14 12.90 6.78
N PHE A 5 0.87 13.65 6.33
CA PHE A 5 1.57 14.61 7.18
C PHE A 5 1.76 15.93 6.44
N ASP A 6 1.38 17.05 7.07
CA ASP A 6 1.54 18.36 6.47
C ASP A 6 3.00 18.85 6.54
N ARG A 7 3.65 18.87 5.38
CA ARG A 7 5.02 19.37 5.20
C ARG A 7 5.10 20.65 4.38
N THR A 8 3.97 21.33 4.15
CA THR A 8 3.85 22.54 3.32
C THR A 8 4.08 23.84 4.08
N GLY A 9 4.18 23.79 5.41
CA GLY A 9 4.47 24.93 6.27
C GLY A 9 3.56 25.07 7.49
N LYS A 10 2.43 24.34 7.59
CA LYS A 10 1.50 24.47 8.72
C LYS A 10 1.89 23.63 9.94
N VAL A 11 2.48 22.45 9.72
CA VAL A 11 2.98 21.58 10.80
C VAL A 11 4.50 21.49 10.71
N SER A 12 5.02 21.14 9.54
CA SER A 12 6.43 21.33 9.20
C SER A 12 6.54 22.04 7.86
N ASN A 13 7.70 22.64 7.59
CA ASN A 13 7.98 23.34 6.33
C ASN A 13 9.02 22.61 5.48
N ALA A 14 9.09 21.28 5.59
CA ALA A 14 10.15 20.49 4.95
C ALA A 14 10.09 20.54 3.41
N LEU A 15 8.94 20.90 2.82
CA LEU A 15 8.85 21.11 1.38
C LEU A 15 9.82 22.20 0.88
N GLN A 16 10.13 23.22 1.71
CA GLN A 16 11.07 24.29 1.35
C GLN A 16 12.51 23.82 1.16
N LEU A 17 12.83 22.58 1.54
CA LEU A 17 14.16 21.99 1.33
C LEU A 17 14.35 21.50 -0.12
N TYR A 18 13.29 21.48 -0.93
CA TYR A 18 13.32 21.04 -2.33
C TYR A 18 13.45 22.20 -3.31
N SER A 19 13.73 21.91 -4.58
CA SER A 19 13.79 22.94 -5.64
C SER A 19 12.43 23.62 -5.86
N PRO A 20 12.39 24.87 -6.37
CA PRO A 20 11.14 25.62 -6.55
C PRO A 20 10.08 24.88 -7.38
N GLU A 21 10.49 24.13 -8.40
CA GLU A 21 9.58 23.35 -9.26
C GLU A 21 8.88 22.23 -8.48
N VAL A 22 9.63 21.55 -7.62
CA VAL A 22 9.11 20.51 -6.72
C VAL A 22 8.18 21.13 -5.68
N GLN A 23 8.57 22.26 -5.10
CA GLN A 23 7.71 23.01 -4.17
C GLN A 23 6.38 23.39 -4.82
N GLN A 24 6.40 23.89 -6.05
CA GLN A 24 5.21 24.30 -6.78
C GLN A 24 4.30 23.09 -7.08
N LEU A 25 4.87 21.98 -7.54
CA LEU A 25 4.10 20.80 -7.91
C LEU A 25 3.56 20.06 -6.68
N TRP A 26 4.41 19.77 -5.70
CA TRP A 26 4.04 18.98 -4.52
C TRP A 26 3.37 19.82 -3.44
N GLY A 27 3.50 21.14 -3.45
CA GLY A 27 2.83 22.03 -2.51
C GLY A 27 1.32 22.19 -2.75
N ASN A 28 0.83 21.81 -3.93
CA ASN A 28 -0.60 21.78 -4.23
C ASN A 28 -1.14 20.35 -4.15
N ALA A 29 -1.98 20.05 -3.15
CA ALA A 29 -2.54 18.72 -2.93
C ALA A 29 -3.32 18.14 -4.13
N GLU A 30 -3.96 18.98 -4.94
CA GLU A 30 -4.73 18.55 -6.12
C GLU A 30 -3.83 18.17 -7.30
N LYS A 31 -2.64 18.76 -7.38
CA LYS A 31 -1.66 18.53 -8.46
C LYS A 31 -0.52 17.61 -8.05
N CYS A 32 -0.34 17.39 -6.75
CA CYS A 32 0.72 16.55 -6.21
C CYS A 32 0.54 15.11 -6.72
N PRO A 33 1.57 14.49 -7.32
CA PRO A 33 1.51 13.09 -7.71
C PRO A 33 1.14 12.21 -6.51
N LEU A 34 0.27 11.23 -6.71
CA LEU A 34 -0.29 10.44 -5.61
C LEU A 34 0.76 9.73 -4.76
N ASP A 35 1.87 9.31 -5.38
CA ASP A 35 2.98 8.63 -4.69
C ASP A 35 3.68 9.54 -3.67
N TYR A 36 3.52 10.88 -3.79
CA TYR A 36 4.06 11.89 -2.87
C TYR A 36 2.98 12.59 -2.02
N LEU A 37 1.70 12.40 -2.31
CA LEU A 37 0.62 13.16 -1.69
C LEU A 37 0.66 13.08 -0.15
N LEU A 38 0.70 11.87 0.41
CA LEU A 38 0.67 11.67 1.87
C LEU A 38 2.00 12.01 2.56
N TRP A 39 3.08 12.20 1.78
CA TRP A 39 4.34 12.73 2.30
C TRP A 39 4.27 14.24 2.55
N PHE A 40 3.48 15.00 1.80
CA PHE A 40 3.46 16.46 1.96
C PHE A 40 2.14 17.00 2.50
N HIS A 41 1.06 16.22 2.42
CA HIS A 41 -0.27 16.64 2.80
C HIS A 41 -0.92 15.68 3.78
N HIS A 42 -1.66 16.24 4.73
CA HIS A 42 -2.66 15.49 5.48
C HIS A 42 -4.03 15.65 4.78
N VAL A 43 -4.60 14.55 4.31
CA VAL A 43 -5.76 14.51 3.42
C VAL A 43 -6.94 13.79 4.09
N PRO A 44 -8.18 14.34 4.06
CA PRO A 44 -9.36 13.67 4.58
C PRO A 44 -9.65 12.33 3.88
N TRP A 45 -10.13 11.33 4.63
CA TRP A 45 -10.44 10.00 4.10
C TRP A 45 -11.44 10.01 2.93
N THR A 46 -12.39 10.94 2.94
CA THR A 46 -13.45 11.07 1.93
C THR A 46 -13.06 11.97 0.76
N GLN A 47 -11.91 12.64 0.80
CA GLN A 47 -11.47 13.52 -0.29
C GLN A 47 -11.28 12.71 -1.56
N LYS A 48 -11.84 13.21 -2.68
CA LYS A 48 -11.64 12.63 -4.00
C LYS A 48 -10.24 12.96 -4.52
N LEU A 49 -9.55 11.94 -4.98
CA LEU A 49 -8.22 12.04 -5.59
C LEU A 49 -8.34 12.15 -7.11
N SER A 50 -7.21 12.37 -7.78
CA SER A 50 -7.12 12.43 -9.25
C SER A 50 -7.59 11.15 -9.96
N THR A 51 -7.63 10.02 -9.26
CA THR A 51 -8.20 8.75 -9.76
C THR A 51 -9.73 8.70 -9.71
N GLY A 52 -10.39 9.71 -9.14
CA GLY A 52 -11.84 9.73 -8.89
C GLY A 52 -12.29 8.89 -7.67
N ARG A 53 -11.38 8.13 -7.07
CA ARG A 53 -11.60 7.41 -5.81
C ARG A 53 -11.45 8.34 -4.61
N SER A 54 -12.08 8.00 -3.49
CA SER A 54 -11.73 8.68 -2.23
C SER A 54 -10.33 8.25 -1.78
N LEU A 55 -9.70 8.98 -0.85
CA LEU A 55 -8.42 8.55 -0.26
C LEU A 55 -8.52 7.15 0.34
N TRP A 56 -9.58 6.88 1.10
CA TRP A 56 -9.80 5.56 1.67
C TRP A 56 -9.91 4.47 0.60
N ASP A 57 -10.73 4.71 -0.43
CA ASP A 57 -10.90 3.72 -1.49
C ASP A 57 -9.59 3.47 -2.22
N GLU A 58 -8.88 4.53 -2.63
CA GLU A 58 -7.59 4.43 -3.32
C GLU A 58 -6.56 3.66 -2.49
N LEU A 59 -6.50 3.91 -1.18
CA LEU A 59 -5.63 3.17 -0.27
C LEU A 59 -5.96 1.67 -0.28
N CYS A 60 -7.23 1.30 -0.13
CA CYS A 60 -7.66 -0.10 -0.23
C CYS A 60 -7.28 -0.71 -1.58
N TYR A 61 -7.61 -0.05 -2.69
CA TYR A 61 -7.29 -0.55 -4.03
C TYR A 61 -5.79 -0.78 -4.23
N ARG A 62 -4.92 0.10 -3.73
CA ARG A 62 -3.46 -0.07 -3.83
C ARG A 62 -2.93 -1.25 -3.03
N TYR A 63 -3.42 -1.47 -1.80
CA TYR A 63 -3.05 -2.65 -1.02
C TYR A 63 -3.51 -3.96 -1.67
N TYR A 64 -4.70 -3.98 -2.27
CA TYR A 64 -5.21 -5.16 -2.98
C TYR A 64 -4.47 -5.40 -4.30
N ASP A 65 -4.18 -4.34 -5.06
CA ASP A 65 -3.42 -4.44 -6.31
C ASP A 65 -2.00 -4.97 -6.06
N GLY A 66 -1.36 -4.60 -4.95
CA GLY A 66 -0.05 -5.15 -4.56
C GLY A 66 -0.04 -6.68 -4.46
N VAL A 67 -1.10 -7.29 -3.91
CA VAL A 67 -1.25 -8.76 -3.88
C VAL A 67 -1.41 -9.32 -5.30
N GLY A 68 -2.24 -8.66 -6.13
CA GLY A 68 -2.42 -9.04 -7.53
C GLY A 68 -1.12 -8.97 -8.34
N GLN A 69 -0.27 -7.99 -8.06
CA GLN A 69 1.05 -7.86 -8.70
C GLN A 69 1.98 -9.02 -8.33
N VAL A 70 1.94 -9.55 -7.10
CA VAL A 70 2.73 -10.75 -6.75
C VAL A 70 2.28 -11.97 -7.54
N GLY A 71 0.98 -12.15 -7.77
CA GLY A 71 0.48 -13.22 -8.66
C GLY A 71 0.96 -13.07 -10.11
N LYS A 72 1.10 -11.83 -10.60
CA LYS A 72 1.70 -11.57 -11.92
C LYS A 72 3.19 -11.92 -11.93
N LEU A 73 3.94 -11.63 -10.86
CA LEU A 73 5.35 -12.01 -10.73
C LEU A 73 5.52 -13.52 -10.73
N GLN A 74 4.67 -14.26 -10.01
CA GLN A 74 4.67 -15.73 -10.04
C GLN A 74 4.42 -16.27 -11.46
N SER A 75 3.44 -15.70 -12.16
CA SER A 75 3.10 -16.09 -13.54
C SER A 75 4.25 -15.80 -14.52
N ALA A 76 4.86 -14.61 -14.39
CA ALA A 76 6.02 -14.22 -15.19
C ALA A 76 7.23 -15.13 -14.90
N TRP A 77 7.47 -15.48 -13.64
CA TRP A 77 8.54 -16.42 -13.28
C TRP A 77 8.31 -17.80 -13.87
N GLU A 78 7.09 -18.35 -13.79
CA GLU A 78 6.78 -19.66 -14.38
C GLU A 78 7.01 -19.68 -15.90
N SER A 79 6.82 -18.54 -16.59
CA SER A 79 7.02 -18.46 -18.05
C SER A 79 8.45 -18.67 -18.52
N VAL A 80 9.46 -18.42 -17.66
CA VAL A 80 10.89 -18.58 -17.99
C VAL A 80 11.48 -19.91 -17.52
N LYS A 81 10.64 -20.86 -17.08
CA LYS A 81 11.08 -22.14 -16.50
C LYS A 81 12.03 -22.94 -17.39
N LEU A 82 11.88 -22.86 -18.70
CA LEU A 82 12.72 -23.60 -19.64
C LEU A 82 14.08 -22.93 -19.88
N ASP A 83 14.22 -21.66 -19.53
CA ASP A 83 15.41 -20.84 -19.77
C ASP A 83 16.33 -20.74 -18.53
N ILE A 84 15.85 -21.22 -17.38
CA ILE A 84 16.54 -21.12 -16.08
C ILE A 84 16.88 -22.53 -15.56
N ASP A 85 18.02 -22.67 -14.91
CA ASP A 85 18.37 -23.95 -14.28
C ASP A 85 17.37 -24.31 -13.18
N LYS A 86 17.21 -25.61 -12.94
CA LYS A 86 16.17 -26.13 -12.05
C LYS A 86 16.32 -25.64 -10.60
N GLU A 87 17.55 -25.50 -10.10
CA GLU A 87 17.78 -25.13 -8.71
C GLU A 87 17.38 -23.68 -8.46
N THR A 88 17.87 -22.76 -9.30
CA THR A 88 17.49 -21.34 -9.24
C THR A 88 15.99 -21.16 -9.45
N PHE A 89 15.41 -21.86 -10.43
CA PHE A 89 13.98 -21.76 -10.71
C PHE A 89 13.12 -22.11 -9.49
N GLU A 90 13.40 -23.25 -8.85
CA GLU A 90 12.62 -23.74 -7.71
C GLU A 90 12.86 -22.90 -6.44
N ASP A 91 14.08 -22.39 -6.19
CA ASP A 91 14.34 -21.48 -5.05
C ASP A 91 13.52 -20.18 -5.18
N VAL A 92 13.59 -19.50 -6.34
CA VAL A 92 12.84 -18.26 -6.56
C VAL A 92 11.34 -18.50 -6.54
N LYS A 93 10.87 -19.61 -7.13
CA LYS A 93 9.45 -20.01 -7.08
C LYS A 93 8.99 -20.20 -5.63
N GLY A 94 9.81 -20.84 -4.79
CA GLY A 94 9.56 -20.98 -3.35
C GLY A 94 9.44 -19.63 -2.65
N ARG A 95 10.36 -18.70 -2.93
CA ARG A 95 10.34 -17.34 -2.36
C ARG A 95 9.11 -16.53 -2.80
N LEU A 96 8.73 -16.59 -4.07
CA LEU A 96 7.53 -15.91 -4.59
C LEU A 96 6.24 -16.45 -3.95
N LYS A 97 6.19 -17.74 -3.60
CA LYS A 97 5.07 -18.33 -2.84
C LYS A 97 5.02 -17.81 -1.40
N ILE A 98 6.16 -17.57 -0.77
CA ILE A 98 6.22 -16.93 0.55
C ILE A 98 5.80 -15.46 0.42
N GLN A 99 6.31 -14.74 -0.57
CA GLN A 99 5.99 -13.33 -0.82
C GLN A 99 4.48 -13.11 -1.00
N GLU A 100 3.76 -14.00 -1.69
CA GLU A 100 2.32 -13.91 -1.84
C GLU A 100 1.59 -13.99 -0.48
N LYS A 101 1.96 -14.96 0.37
CA LYS A 101 1.41 -15.10 1.71
C LYS A 101 1.66 -13.86 2.56
N GLU A 102 2.88 -13.33 2.49
CA GLU A 102 3.26 -12.09 3.18
C GLU A 102 2.49 -10.87 2.62
N ALA A 103 2.29 -10.79 1.31
CA ALA A 103 1.52 -9.71 0.69
C ALA A 103 0.06 -9.71 1.15
N PHE A 104 -0.58 -10.89 1.27
CA PHE A 104 -1.91 -11.01 1.86
C PHE A 104 -1.92 -10.55 3.33
N TRP A 105 -0.92 -10.94 4.11
CA TRP A 105 -0.78 -10.52 5.50
C TRP A 105 -0.64 -8.99 5.62
N TRP A 106 0.23 -8.37 4.83
CA TRP A 106 0.43 -6.92 4.79
C TRP A 106 -0.83 -6.16 4.36
N ARG A 107 -1.51 -6.64 3.31
CA ARG A 107 -2.79 -6.07 2.86
C ARG A 107 -3.79 -6.05 4.00
N ASP A 108 -4.01 -7.21 4.64
CA ASP A 108 -5.00 -7.35 5.70
C ASP A 108 -4.63 -6.47 6.90
N ALA A 109 -3.38 -6.50 7.35
CA ALA A 109 -2.89 -5.69 8.46
C ALA A 109 -3.16 -4.20 8.25
N CYS A 110 -2.74 -3.66 7.11
CA CYS A 110 -2.87 -2.23 6.84
C CYS A 110 -4.32 -1.83 6.61
N VAL A 111 -5.09 -2.58 5.82
CA VAL A 111 -6.49 -2.22 5.53
C VAL A 111 -7.34 -2.30 6.79
N LEU A 112 -7.18 -3.33 7.62
CA LEU A 112 -7.91 -3.44 8.89
C LEU A 112 -7.48 -2.33 9.86
N TYR A 113 -6.18 -2.05 9.99
CA TYR A 113 -5.68 -0.99 10.86
C TYR A 113 -6.22 0.38 10.45
N PHE A 114 -6.09 0.78 9.19
CA PHE A 114 -6.58 2.08 8.73
C PHE A 114 -8.12 2.15 8.71
N GLY A 115 -8.81 1.00 8.56
CA GLY A 115 -10.26 0.89 8.69
C GLY A 115 -10.77 1.33 10.07
N GLU A 116 -10.00 1.09 11.13
CA GLU A 116 -10.32 1.56 12.48
C GLU A 116 -10.31 3.10 12.58
N PHE A 117 -9.59 3.82 11.72
CA PHE A 117 -9.51 5.28 11.73
C PHE A 117 -10.40 5.93 10.69
N SER A 118 -10.54 5.31 9.51
CA SER A 118 -11.43 5.81 8.46
C SER A 118 -12.89 5.61 8.85
N LYS A 119 -13.22 4.51 9.55
CA LYS A 119 -14.58 4.04 9.82
C LYS A 119 -15.43 3.90 8.55
N LEU A 120 -14.77 3.70 7.41
CA LEU A 120 -15.40 3.50 6.11
C LEU A 120 -15.33 2.01 5.72
N PRO A 121 -16.35 1.48 5.02
CA PRO A 121 -16.32 0.11 4.55
C PRO A 121 -15.28 -0.06 3.45
N ILE A 122 -14.71 -1.27 3.33
CA ILE A 122 -13.86 -1.62 2.19
C ILE A 122 -14.72 -1.52 0.90
N PRO A 123 -14.25 -0.80 -0.14
CA PRO A 123 -15.06 -0.57 -1.33
C PRO A 123 -15.25 -1.86 -2.14
N LYS A 124 -16.44 -2.05 -2.68
CA LYS A 124 -16.70 -3.09 -3.68
C LYS A 124 -15.88 -2.79 -4.96
N PRO A 125 -15.39 -3.82 -5.69
CA PRO A 125 -15.62 -5.25 -5.49
C PRO A 125 -14.58 -5.94 -4.60
N LEU A 126 -13.77 -5.20 -3.84
CA LEU A 126 -12.73 -5.79 -3.00
C LEU A 126 -13.37 -6.66 -1.91
N VAL A 127 -12.89 -7.89 -1.76
CA VAL A 127 -13.39 -8.84 -0.75
C VAL A 127 -12.73 -8.51 0.58
N PRO A 128 -13.49 -8.23 1.65
CA PRO A 128 -12.93 -7.95 2.97
C PRO A 128 -12.02 -9.08 3.48
N PRO A 129 -10.98 -8.76 4.28
CA PRO A 129 -10.18 -9.77 4.96
C PRO A 129 -11.06 -10.71 5.80
N THR A 130 -10.73 -12.00 5.81
CA THR A 130 -11.43 -12.98 6.65
C THR A 130 -10.95 -12.96 8.10
N ARG A 131 -9.75 -12.41 8.33
CA ARG A 131 -9.16 -12.23 9.66
C ARG A 131 -9.55 -10.89 10.25
N THR A 132 -9.65 -10.85 11.57
CA THR A 132 -9.80 -9.64 12.37
C THR A 132 -8.44 -8.95 12.60
N LEU A 133 -8.45 -7.66 12.94
CA LEU A 133 -7.22 -6.92 13.25
C LEU A 133 -6.46 -7.54 14.43
N ASP A 134 -7.18 -8.05 15.44
CA ASP A 134 -6.57 -8.67 16.61
C ASP A 134 -5.88 -10.00 16.27
N GLU A 135 -6.46 -10.81 15.38
CA GLU A 135 -5.80 -12.00 14.86
C GLU A 135 -4.52 -11.64 14.09
N VAL A 136 -4.56 -10.58 13.28
CA VAL A 136 -3.38 -10.12 12.52
C VAL A 136 -2.27 -9.62 13.45
N LYS A 137 -2.62 -8.91 14.53
CA LYS A 137 -1.66 -8.49 15.57
C LYS A 137 -1.04 -9.69 16.27
N LYS A 138 -1.83 -10.68 16.68
CA LYS A 138 -1.30 -11.91 17.32
C LYS A 138 -0.31 -12.67 16.41
N LEU A 139 -0.52 -12.64 15.09
CA LEU A 139 0.44 -13.23 14.16
C LEU A 139 1.82 -12.57 14.25
N THR A 140 1.92 -11.25 14.49
CA THR A 140 3.24 -10.59 14.65
C THR A 140 4.06 -11.15 15.81
N GLU A 141 3.40 -11.56 16.90
CA GLU A 141 4.08 -12.17 18.05
C GLU A 141 4.79 -13.46 17.65
N ILE A 142 4.17 -14.26 16.77
CA ILE A 142 4.74 -15.50 16.23
C ILE A 142 5.93 -15.19 15.30
N TYR A 143 5.87 -14.11 14.51
CA TYR A 143 6.99 -13.70 13.65
C TYR A 143 8.21 -13.29 14.46
N HIS A 144 8.04 -12.59 15.59
CA HIS A 144 9.16 -12.16 16.43
C HIS A 144 9.87 -13.31 17.16
N LEU A 145 9.29 -14.50 17.18
CA LEU A 145 9.90 -15.70 17.76
C LEU A 145 10.77 -16.50 16.77
N ARG A 146 10.75 -16.13 15.47
CA ARG A 146 11.54 -16.76 14.41
C ARG A 146 12.79 -15.96 14.12
#